data_AF-A0A8C7PL99-F1
#
_entry.id   AF-A0A8C7PL99-F1
#
_cell.length_a   1.000
_cell.length_b   1.000
_cell.length_c   1.000
_cell.angle_alpha   90.00
_cell.angle_beta   90.00
_cell.angle_gamma   90.00
#
_symmetry.space_group_name_H-M   'P 1'
#
loop_
_entity.id
_entity.type
_entity.pdbx_description
1 polymer ?
#
loop_
_entity_poly.entity_id
_entity_poly.type
_entity_poly.pdbx_seq_one_letter_code
_entity_poly.pdbx_strand_id
1 'polypeptide(L)'
;SLTIDGVILVDPEVLKGKKAFVQLSCTFRYGREDMDVMGIAFRREIYIAIRQVYPPIQDREQSTHTKMQGKLLRKLGDNAFPFFFEFPDNLPCSVGLQPGPNDSGKQCVVEFEVKAFSAESQEAKVRKRSTVHLMIRKLQYAPENSGTAPSVKTTREFVMSDKPLHLEASLDKEIYYHGEPINVCVNVTNSSNKNVKNIIVSVDQVATVVLYSNDSYVRAVALEESGDAVAAGASLKKVYSLTPLLVCNRERRGIALDGKLKHEDTNLASSSMSIWVVFIRTLHRKHLENEKRFLLDKFK
;
A
#
# COMPACT_ATOMS: atom_id res chain seq x y z
N SER A 1 3.90 -9.46 -17.38
CA SER A 1 2.68 -9.62 -16.57
C SER A 1 3.01 -10.44 -15.36
N LEU A 2 2.44 -10.10 -14.20
CA LEU A 2 2.60 -10.89 -12.97
C LEU A 2 1.65 -12.11 -13.07
N THR A 3 2.18 -13.31 -12.86
CA THR A 3 1.39 -14.56 -12.91
C THR A 3 1.37 -15.24 -11.55
N ILE A 4 0.26 -15.93 -11.25
CA ILE A 4 0.18 -16.94 -10.19
C ILE A 4 0.16 -18.28 -10.87
N ASP A 5 1.07 -19.15 -10.47
CA ASP A 5 1.19 -20.51 -10.97
C ASP A 5 1.03 -21.50 -9.82
N GLY A 6 0.28 -22.57 -10.05
CA GLY A 6 0.12 -23.64 -9.07
C GLY A 6 -0.31 -24.96 -9.69
N VAL A 7 -0.36 -25.97 -8.83
CA VAL A 7 -0.86 -27.31 -9.15
C VAL A 7 -1.80 -27.72 -8.02
N ILE A 8 -2.94 -28.29 -8.38
CA ILE A 8 -3.90 -28.87 -7.44
C ILE A 8 -3.92 -30.39 -7.59
N LEU A 9 -3.90 -31.10 -6.46
CA LEU A 9 -4.14 -32.53 -6.43
C LEU A 9 -5.63 -32.76 -6.24
N VAL A 10 -6.21 -33.59 -7.09
CA VAL A 10 -7.64 -33.88 -7.11
C VAL A 10 -7.84 -35.36 -6.89
N ASP A 11 -8.67 -35.73 -5.92
CA ASP A 11 -9.09 -37.11 -5.71
C ASP A 11 -10.39 -37.38 -6.50
N PRO A 12 -10.36 -38.19 -7.58
CA PRO A 12 -11.53 -38.49 -8.40
C PRO A 12 -12.65 -39.20 -7.62
N GLU A 13 -12.29 -40.03 -6.63
CA GLU A 13 -13.26 -40.78 -5.82
C GLU A 13 -14.05 -39.83 -4.92
N VAL A 14 -13.39 -38.82 -4.37
CA VAL A 14 -14.02 -37.78 -3.54
C VAL A 14 -14.87 -36.83 -4.37
N LEU A 15 -14.45 -36.52 -5.61
CA LEU A 15 -15.21 -35.65 -6.51
C LEU A 15 -16.57 -36.22 -6.92
N LYS A 16 -16.71 -37.56 -7.03
CA LYS A 16 -17.97 -38.23 -7.38
C LYS A 16 -18.66 -37.62 -8.62
N GLY A 17 -17.90 -37.38 -9.68
CA GLY A 17 -18.39 -36.80 -10.93
C GLY A 17 -18.56 -35.27 -10.94
N LYS A 18 -18.19 -34.57 -9.84
CA LYS A 18 -18.15 -33.10 -9.80
C LYS A 18 -16.92 -32.54 -10.48
N LYS A 19 -16.99 -31.25 -10.77
CA LYS A 19 -15.89 -30.47 -11.33
C LYS A 19 -15.06 -29.85 -10.20
N ALA A 20 -13.78 -29.65 -10.44
CA ALA A 20 -12.91 -28.87 -9.57
C ALA A 20 -12.56 -27.54 -10.26
N PHE A 21 -12.64 -26.48 -9.47
CA PHE A 21 -12.37 -25.11 -9.89
C PHE A 21 -11.31 -24.49 -8.98
N VAL A 22 -10.54 -23.57 -9.55
CA VAL A 22 -9.69 -22.66 -8.79
C VAL A 22 -10.16 -21.24 -9.08
N GLN A 23 -10.23 -20.42 -8.04
CA GLN A 23 -10.66 -19.04 -8.07
C GLN A 23 -9.55 -18.17 -7.49
N LEU A 24 -9.20 -17.11 -8.22
CA LEU A 24 -8.45 -15.98 -7.69
C LEU A 24 -9.43 -14.85 -7.40
N SER A 25 -9.46 -14.37 -6.16
CA SER A 25 -10.27 -13.22 -5.77
C SER A 25 -9.40 -12.12 -5.16
N CYS A 26 -9.76 -10.87 -5.46
CA CYS A 26 -9.31 -9.70 -4.74
C CYS A 26 -10.51 -9.11 -4.01
N THR A 27 -10.41 -9.03 -2.68
CA THR A 27 -11.47 -8.52 -1.82
C THR A 27 -11.01 -7.22 -1.17
N PHE A 28 -11.84 -6.19 -1.29
CA PHE A 28 -11.74 -4.99 -0.49
C PHE A 28 -12.73 -5.09 0.68
N ARG A 29 -12.22 -4.93 1.90
CA ARG A 29 -13.04 -4.77 3.11
C ARG A 29 -12.96 -3.34 3.58
N TYR A 30 -14.10 -2.74 3.95
CA TYR A 30 -14.18 -1.39 4.50
C TYR A 30 -15.31 -1.27 5.53
N GLY A 31 -14.99 -0.74 6.72
CA GLY A 31 -15.97 -0.57 7.79
C GLY A 31 -16.05 -1.80 8.68
N ARG A 32 -17.22 -2.07 9.26
CA ARG A 32 -17.50 -3.20 10.15
C ARG A 32 -18.46 -4.19 9.49
N GLU A 33 -18.42 -5.46 9.90
CA GLU A 33 -19.29 -6.52 9.35
C GLU A 33 -20.80 -6.20 9.46
N ASP A 34 -21.22 -5.47 10.49
CA ASP A 34 -22.62 -5.05 10.69
C ASP A 34 -23.09 -3.94 9.74
N MET A 35 -22.17 -3.25 9.06
CA MET A 35 -22.51 -2.21 8.07
C MET A 35 -23.15 -2.78 6.80
N ASP A 36 -22.96 -4.07 6.49
CA ASP A 36 -23.63 -4.75 5.37
C ASP A 36 -25.16 -4.62 5.48
N VAL A 37 -25.69 -4.55 6.70
CA VAL A 37 -27.13 -4.46 6.98
C VAL A 37 -27.67 -3.03 6.73
N MET A 38 -26.80 -2.02 6.66
CA MET A 38 -27.16 -0.60 6.44
C MET A 38 -26.95 -0.14 4.98
N GLY A 39 -26.72 -1.06 4.04
CA GLY A 39 -26.65 -0.75 2.60
C GLY A 39 -25.27 -0.30 2.09
N ILE A 40 -24.23 -0.28 2.92
CA ILE A 40 -22.83 -0.14 2.47
C ILE A 40 -22.17 -1.51 2.62
N ALA A 41 -21.76 -2.12 1.51
CA ALA A 41 -21.12 -3.43 1.55
C ALA A 41 -19.76 -3.35 2.27
N PHE A 42 -19.68 -3.91 3.48
CA PHE A 42 -18.46 -4.14 4.25
C PHE A 42 -17.41 -4.86 3.41
N ARG A 43 -17.85 -5.75 2.53
CA ARG A 43 -16.99 -6.59 1.69
C ARG A 43 -17.39 -6.48 0.23
N ARG A 44 -16.42 -6.15 -0.63
CA ARG A 44 -16.61 -6.18 -2.09
C ARG A 44 -15.49 -6.93 -2.76
N GLU A 45 -15.89 -7.90 -3.58
CA GLU A 45 -14.98 -8.63 -4.46
C GLU A 45 -14.74 -7.73 -5.68
N ILE A 46 -13.60 -7.05 -5.69
CA ILE A 46 -13.22 -6.11 -6.77
C ILE A 46 -12.64 -6.82 -7.98
N TYR A 47 -12.21 -8.08 -7.81
CA TYR A 47 -11.79 -8.94 -8.90
C TYR A 47 -12.07 -10.40 -8.56
N ILE A 48 -12.55 -11.15 -9.55
CA ILE A 48 -12.75 -12.60 -9.48
C ILE A 48 -12.36 -13.18 -10.83
N ALA A 49 -11.51 -14.19 -10.83
CA ALA A 49 -11.27 -15.06 -11.96
C ALA A 49 -11.41 -16.51 -11.53
N ILE A 50 -12.17 -17.30 -12.28
CA ILE A 50 -12.41 -18.71 -12.01
C ILE A 50 -11.91 -19.53 -13.20
N ARG A 51 -11.25 -20.64 -12.92
CA ARG A 51 -10.84 -21.62 -13.92
C ARG A 51 -11.25 -23.01 -13.49
N GLN A 52 -11.84 -23.76 -14.41
CA GLN A 52 -12.06 -25.20 -14.25
C GLN A 52 -10.72 -25.92 -14.48
N VAL A 53 -10.32 -26.72 -13.49
CA VAL A 53 -9.08 -27.52 -13.55
C VAL A 53 -9.39 -28.99 -13.78
N TYR A 54 -10.56 -29.45 -13.35
CA TYR A 54 -11.04 -30.81 -13.58
C TYR A 54 -12.55 -30.80 -13.91
N PRO A 55 -13.00 -31.54 -14.95
CA PRO A 55 -12.17 -32.19 -15.96
C PRO A 55 -11.35 -31.14 -16.74
N PRO A 56 -10.14 -31.47 -17.22
CA PRO A 56 -9.32 -30.55 -17.99
C PRO A 56 -10.03 -30.14 -19.29
N ILE A 57 -10.07 -28.83 -19.56
CA ILE A 57 -10.72 -28.27 -20.77
C ILE A 57 -9.76 -28.28 -21.96
N GLN A 58 -8.46 -28.12 -21.71
CA GLN A 58 -7.41 -28.13 -22.72
C GLN A 58 -6.63 -29.44 -22.64
N ASP A 59 -6.10 -29.88 -23.79
CA ASP A 59 -5.24 -31.05 -23.84
C ASP A 59 -3.98 -30.83 -23.00
N ARG A 60 -3.67 -31.81 -22.15
CA ARG A 60 -2.48 -31.83 -21.27
C ARG A 60 -1.18 -31.62 -22.06
N GLU A 61 -1.10 -32.19 -23.26
CA GLU A 61 0.08 -32.16 -24.13
C GLU A 61 0.31 -30.79 -24.78
N GLN A 62 -0.74 -29.98 -24.97
CA GLN A 62 -0.65 -28.66 -25.60
C GLN A 62 -0.42 -27.53 -24.59
N SER A 63 -0.44 -27.86 -23.29
CA SER A 63 -0.35 -26.88 -22.22
C SER A 63 1.10 -26.50 -21.94
N THR A 64 1.45 -25.22 -22.11
CA THR A 64 2.74 -24.70 -21.66
C THR A 64 2.76 -24.63 -20.13
N HIS A 65 3.81 -25.20 -19.53
CA HIS A 65 3.95 -25.27 -18.08
C HIS A 65 5.22 -24.56 -17.61
N THR A 66 5.14 -23.94 -16.44
CA THR A 66 6.35 -23.42 -15.77
C THR A 66 7.25 -24.57 -15.35
N LYS A 67 8.56 -24.29 -15.17
CA LYS A 67 9.53 -25.27 -14.65
C LYS A 67 9.08 -25.87 -13.30
N MET A 68 8.39 -25.08 -12.47
CA MET A 68 7.87 -25.51 -11.17
C MET A 68 6.67 -26.46 -11.33
N GLN A 69 5.68 -26.11 -12.16
CA GLN A 69 4.54 -26.98 -12.46
C GLN A 69 5.01 -28.31 -13.04
N GLY A 70 5.92 -28.31 -14.00
CA GLY A 70 6.46 -29.54 -14.60
C GLY A 70 7.09 -30.49 -13.58
N LYS A 71 7.82 -29.96 -12.58
CA LYS A 71 8.37 -30.76 -11.47
C LYS A 71 7.28 -31.32 -10.55
N LEU A 72 6.27 -30.50 -10.21
CA LEU A 72 5.18 -30.93 -9.34
C LEU A 72 4.30 -31.99 -10.00
N LEU A 73 3.96 -31.82 -11.28
CA LEU A 73 3.16 -32.79 -12.04
C LEU A 73 3.85 -34.16 -12.09
N ARG A 74 5.16 -34.20 -12.37
CA ARG A 74 5.95 -35.44 -12.35
C ARG A 74 5.99 -36.10 -10.96
N LYS A 75 5.99 -35.30 -9.90
CA LYS A 75 6.07 -35.80 -8.51
C LYS A 75 4.71 -36.26 -7.96
N LEU A 76 3.64 -35.57 -8.31
CA LEU A 76 2.29 -35.78 -7.75
C LEU A 76 1.45 -36.77 -8.57
N GLY A 77 1.87 -37.09 -9.80
CA GLY A 77 1.25 -38.10 -10.65
C GLY A 77 0.00 -37.61 -11.39
N ASP A 78 -0.80 -38.57 -11.88
CA ASP A 78 -1.87 -38.32 -12.87
C ASP A 78 -3.06 -37.52 -12.35
N ASN A 79 -3.19 -37.41 -11.03
CA ASN A 79 -4.26 -36.67 -10.36
C ASN A 79 -3.89 -35.19 -10.08
N ALA A 80 -2.75 -34.74 -10.58
CA ALA A 80 -2.27 -33.37 -10.44
C ALA A 80 -2.65 -32.52 -11.66
N PHE A 81 -3.28 -31.37 -11.42
CA PHE A 81 -3.78 -30.47 -12.46
C PHE A 81 -3.18 -29.08 -12.29
N PRO A 82 -2.51 -28.52 -13.31
CA PRO A 82 -1.93 -27.20 -13.22
C PRO A 82 -3.00 -26.11 -13.36
N PHE A 83 -2.76 -24.96 -12.74
CA PHE A 83 -3.53 -23.75 -12.98
C PHE A 83 -2.59 -22.54 -13.03
N PHE A 84 -3.03 -21.50 -13.72
CA PHE A 84 -2.39 -20.19 -13.68
C PHE A 84 -3.43 -19.06 -13.75
N PHE A 85 -3.06 -17.90 -13.21
CA PHE A 85 -3.80 -16.65 -13.36
C PHE A 85 -2.84 -15.54 -13.75
N GLU A 86 -3.28 -14.67 -14.65
CA GLU A 86 -2.59 -13.42 -14.94
C GLU A 86 -3.24 -12.32 -14.11
N PHE A 87 -2.42 -11.56 -13.39
CA PHE A 87 -2.91 -10.40 -12.65
C PHE A 87 -3.20 -9.25 -13.60
N PRO A 88 -4.39 -8.63 -13.52
CA PRO A 88 -4.63 -7.35 -14.16
C PRO A 88 -3.74 -6.26 -13.54
N ASP A 89 -3.21 -5.37 -14.38
CA ASP A 89 -2.28 -4.31 -13.96
C ASP A 89 -2.95 -3.25 -13.08
N ASN A 90 -4.28 -3.12 -13.16
CA ASN A 90 -5.06 -2.11 -12.44
C ASN A 90 -5.49 -2.54 -11.02
N LEU A 91 -5.10 -3.73 -10.55
CA LEU A 91 -5.44 -4.15 -9.19
C LEU A 91 -4.50 -3.54 -8.14
N PRO A 92 -5.05 -3.08 -7.00
CA PRO A 92 -4.23 -2.56 -5.89
C PRO A 92 -3.30 -3.63 -5.32
N CYS A 93 -2.23 -3.21 -4.65
CA CYS A 93 -1.40 -4.11 -3.86
C CYS A 93 -2.13 -4.55 -2.57
N SER A 94 -1.62 -5.61 -1.94
CA SER A 94 -2.10 -6.03 -0.63
C SER A 94 -1.72 -4.98 0.41
N VAL A 95 -2.72 -4.26 0.92
CA VAL A 95 -2.54 -3.14 1.85
C VAL A 95 -3.68 -3.13 2.87
N GLY A 96 -3.39 -2.72 4.10
CA GLY A 96 -4.41 -2.55 5.13
C GLY A 96 -4.16 -1.32 6.01
N LEU A 97 -5.23 -0.65 6.45
CA LEU A 97 -5.14 0.39 7.46
C LEU A 97 -5.12 -0.24 8.85
N GLN A 98 -4.17 0.19 9.67
CA GLN A 98 -4.05 -0.24 11.05
C GLN A 98 -5.26 0.22 11.86
N PRO A 99 -5.99 -0.70 12.53
CA PRO A 99 -7.10 -0.33 13.40
C PRO A 99 -6.60 0.43 14.63
N GLY A 100 -7.47 1.22 15.23
CA GLY A 100 -7.20 1.78 16.56
C GLY A 100 -7.34 0.72 17.65
N PRO A 101 -6.76 0.91 18.85
CA PRO A 101 -6.87 -0.02 19.97
C PRO A 101 -8.31 -0.39 20.35
N ASN A 102 -9.25 0.55 20.16
CA ASN A 102 -10.68 0.40 20.47
C ASN A 102 -11.54 0.13 19.23
N ASP A 103 -10.96 0.01 18.03
CA ASP A 103 -11.68 -0.27 16.80
C ASP A 103 -11.76 -1.78 16.56
N SER A 104 -12.62 -2.45 17.33
CA SER A 104 -12.99 -3.84 17.00
C SER A 104 -13.79 -3.85 15.69
N GLY A 105 -13.30 -4.62 14.71
CA GLY A 105 -14.02 -4.92 13.48
C GLY A 105 -13.92 -3.89 12.35
N LYS A 106 -13.32 -2.71 12.55
CA LYS A 106 -13.07 -1.77 11.44
C LYS A 106 -11.86 -2.23 10.65
N GLN A 107 -12.08 -2.82 9.48
CA GLN A 107 -11.02 -3.25 8.58
C GLN A 107 -11.13 -2.47 7.28
N CYS A 108 -10.06 -1.77 6.91
CA CYS A 108 -9.88 -1.23 5.56
C CYS A 108 -8.71 -1.98 4.94
N VAL A 109 -8.97 -3.06 4.20
CA VAL A 109 -7.93 -3.98 3.72
C VAL A 109 -8.23 -4.45 2.30
N VAL A 110 -7.19 -4.54 1.49
CA VAL A 110 -7.16 -5.24 0.20
C VAL A 110 -6.47 -6.59 0.40
N GLU A 111 -7.21 -7.67 0.20
CA GLU A 111 -6.71 -9.04 0.35
C GLU A 111 -6.85 -9.82 -0.94
N PHE A 112 -5.90 -10.73 -1.19
CA PHE A 112 -5.96 -11.67 -2.29
C PHE A 112 -6.05 -13.10 -1.76
N GLU A 113 -6.95 -13.87 -2.34
CA GLU A 113 -7.21 -15.26 -1.96
C GLU A 113 -7.20 -16.13 -3.22
N VAL A 114 -6.51 -17.27 -3.13
CA VAL A 114 -6.63 -18.37 -4.07
C VAL A 114 -7.46 -19.45 -3.40
N LYS A 115 -8.60 -19.77 -3.98
CA LYS A 115 -9.56 -20.73 -3.45
C LYS A 115 -9.77 -21.85 -4.45
N ALA A 116 -9.60 -23.09 -4.03
CA ALA A 116 -9.97 -24.25 -4.84
C ALA A 116 -11.17 -24.96 -4.23
N PHE A 117 -12.10 -25.39 -5.08
CA PHE A 117 -13.33 -26.03 -4.62
C PHE A 117 -13.92 -27.00 -5.65
N SER A 118 -14.71 -27.97 -5.15
CA SER A 118 -15.53 -28.83 -6.00
C SER A 118 -16.97 -28.32 -6.11
N ALA A 119 -17.51 -28.25 -7.32
CA ALA A 119 -18.89 -27.84 -7.60
C ALA A 119 -19.46 -28.53 -8.85
N GLU A 120 -20.77 -28.48 -9.03
CA GLU A 120 -21.45 -29.03 -10.22
C GLU A 120 -21.29 -28.12 -11.44
N SER A 121 -21.41 -26.81 -11.23
CA SER A 121 -21.09 -25.75 -12.19
C SER A 121 -20.31 -24.62 -11.51
N GLN A 122 -19.86 -23.63 -12.28
CA GLN A 122 -19.13 -22.47 -11.76
C GLN A 122 -20.02 -21.59 -10.85
N GLU A 123 -21.33 -21.55 -11.12
CA GLU A 123 -22.33 -20.74 -10.41
C GLU A 123 -22.98 -21.49 -9.24
N ALA A 124 -22.72 -22.80 -9.11
CA ALA A 124 -23.33 -23.62 -8.08
C ALA A 124 -22.83 -23.27 -6.68
N LYS A 125 -23.69 -23.44 -5.67
CA LYS A 125 -23.37 -23.15 -4.28
C LYS A 125 -22.22 -24.04 -3.79
N VAL A 126 -21.09 -23.41 -3.46
CA VAL A 126 -19.88 -24.09 -3.01
C VAL A 126 -20.01 -24.58 -1.57
N ARG A 127 -19.65 -25.85 -1.31
CA ARG A 127 -19.65 -26.42 0.05
C ARG A 127 -18.32 -26.13 0.75
N LYS A 128 -18.38 -25.66 2.01
CA LYS A 128 -17.19 -25.36 2.84
C LYS A 128 -16.25 -26.57 3.00
N ARG A 129 -16.80 -27.78 3.18
CA ARG A 129 -16.02 -29.02 3.36
C ARG A 129 -15.16 -29.40 2.14
N SER A 130 -15.57 -28.97 0.95
CA SER A 130 -14.88 -29.27 -0.32
C SER A 130 -14.18 -28.04 -0.88
N THR A 131 -13.70 -27.17 0.02
CA THR A 131 -13.03 -25.91 -0.31
C THR A 131 -11.74 -25.82 0.47
N VAL A 132 -10.66 -25.46 -0.22
CA VAL A 132 -9.40 -25.03 0.39
C VAL A 132 -9.08 -23.63 -0.09
N HIS A 133 -8.52 -22.80 0.77
CA HIS A 133 -8.13 -21.44 0.42
C HIS A 133 -6.73 -21.11 0.93
N LEU A 134 -6.05 -20.24 0.20
CA LEU A 134 -4.72 -19.73 0.51
C LEU A 134 -4.72 -18.22 0.31
N MET A 135 -4.40 -17.48 1.38
CA MET A 135 -4.15 -16.05 1.28
C MET A 135 -2.81 -15.79 0.62
N ILE A 136 -2.76 -14.87 -0.33
CA ILE A 136 -1.55 -14.47 -1.04
C ILE A 136 -1.39 -12.95 -0.97
N ARG A 137 -0.20 -12.45 -1.31
CA ARG A 137 0.10 -11.01 -1.34
C ARG A 137 0.53 -10.56 -2.72
N LYS A 138 -0.01 -9.43 -3.16
CA LYS A 138 0.52 -8.65 -4.28
C LYS A 138 1.38 -7.52 -3.69
N LEU A 139 2.69 -7.59 -3.91
CA LEU A 139 3.66 -6.58 -3.46
C LEU A 139 4.14 -5.75 -4.65
N GLN A 140 4.45 -4.48 -4.39
CA GLN A 140 5.08 -3.60 -5.36
C GLN A 140 6.57 -3.48 -5.00
N TYR A 141 7.45 -3.78 -5.96
CA TYR A 141 8.86 -3.49 -5.82
C TYR A 141 9.17 -2.12 -6.43
N ALA A 142 10.20 -1.47 -5.87
CA ALA A 142 10.78 -0.27 -6.46
C ALA A 142 11.28 -0.57 -7.88
N PRO A 143 11.09 0.35 -8.85
CA PRO A 143 11.72 0.23 -10.15
C PRO A 143 13.25 0.32 -10.03
N GLU A 144 13.98 -0.32 -10.94
CA GLU A 144 15.45 -0.34 -10.95
C GLU A 144 16.06 1.04 -11.23
N ASN A 145 15.35 1.89 -11.99
CA ASN A 145 15.79 3.24 -12.31
C ASN A 145 15.37 4.21 -11.21
N SER A 146 16.32 4.69 -10.42
CA SER A 146 16.12 5.86 -9.56
C SER A 146 16.01 7.10 -10.46
N GLY A 147 14.86 7.78 -10.44
CA GLY A 147 14.74 9.05 -11.14
C GLY A 147 15.40 10.19 -10.35
N THR A 148 15.18 11.42 -10.81
CA THR A 148 15.84 12.61 -10.27
C THR A 148 15.40 12.89 -8.85
N ALA A 149 16.38 13.13 -7.96
CA ALA A 149 16.14 13.55 -6.60
C ALA A 149 15.19 14.77 -6.54
N PRO A 150 14.09 14.69 -5.77
CA PRO A 150 13.09 15.74 -5.75
C PRO A 150 13.61 16.97 -5.00
N SER A 151 13.23 18.15 -5.50
CA SER A 151 13.52 19.44 -4.89
C SER A 151 12.34 20.39 -5.09
N VAL A 152 12.01 21.15 -4.06
CA VAL A 152 10.97 22.18 -4.09
C VAL A 152 11.54 23.50 -3.59
N LYS A 153 11.12 24.59 -4.23
CA LYS A 153 11.42 25.96 -3.81
C LYS A 153 10.13 26.71 -3.61
N THR A 154 10.04 27.46 -2.52
CA THR A 154 8.91 28.33 -2.25
C THR A 154 9.39 29.66 -1.69
N THR A 155 8.66 30.71 -2.03
CA THR A 155 8.90 32.07 -1.56
C THR A 155 7.67 32.51 -0.82
N ARG A 156 7.87 32.99 0.41
CA ARG A 156 6.79 33.49 1.25
C ARG A 156 6.97 34.97 1.51
N GLU A 157 5.99 35.74 1.09
CA GLU A 157 5.86 37.15 1.41
C GLU A 157 5.00 37.34 2.67
N PHE A 158 5.24 38.42 3.39
CA PHE A 158 4.46 38.78 4.57
C PHE A 158 3.91 40.19 4.40
N VAL A 159 2.65 40.40 4.76
CA VAL A 159 1.93 41.68 4.59
C VAL A 159 2.66 42.88 5.22
N MET A 160 3.48 42.66 6.25
CA MET A 160 4.25 43.71 6.95
C MET A 160 5.77 43.56 6.77
N SER A 161 6.22 42.92 5.69
CA SER A 161 7.64 42.77 5.36
C SER A 161 7.84 43.00 3.87
N ASP A 162 8.64 43.99 3.50
CA ASP A 162 8.94 44.32 2.10
C ASP A 162 9.85 43.28 1.42
N LYS A 163 10.41 42.35 2.21
CA LYS A 163 11.31 41.30 1.75
C LYS A 163 10.76 39.90 2.08
N PRO A 164 10.95 38.91 1.20
CA PRO A 164 10.41 37.57 1.36
C PRO A 164 11.30 36.65 2.22
N LEU A 165 10.73 35.51 2.60
CA LEU A 165 11.42 34.33 3.11
C LEU A 165 11.48 33.28 1.99
N HIS A 166 12.67 32.87 1.57
CA HIS A 166 12.85 31.77 0.62
C HIS A 166 13.14 30.47 1.38
N LEU A 167 12.47 29.40 0.97
CA LEU A 167 12.66 28.06 1.48
C LEU A 167 12.87 27.10 0.31
N GLU A 168 13.95 26.35 0.36
CA GLU A 168 14.26 25.27 -0.56
C GLU A 168 14.43 23.98 0.25
N ALA A 169 13.81 22.90 -0.22
CA ALA A 169 13.99 21.59 0.37
C ALA A 169 14.24 20.55 -0.72
N SER A 170 15.24 19.70 -0.53
CA SER A 170 15.56 18.63 -1.46
C SER A 170 15.88 17.33 -0.74
N LEU A 171 15.58 16.22 -1.39
CA LEU A 171 16.00 14.88 -0.95
C LEU A 171 17.28 14.46 -1.69
N ASP A 172 17.96 13.43 -1.19
CA ASP A 172 19.10 12.81 -1.86
C ASP A 172 18.69 11.77 -2.91
N LYS A 173 17.53 11.11 -2.71
CA LYS A 173 16.96 10.11 -3.62
C LYS A 173 15.46 10.32 -3.84
N GLU A 174 14.96 9.80 -4.95
CA GLU A 174 13.51 9.71 -5.22
C GLU A 174 12.88 8.46 -4.57
N ILE A 175 13.63 7.37 -4.45
CA ILE A 175 13.15 6.08 -3.96
C ILE A 175 13.99 5.68 -2.75
N TYR A 176 13.30 5.27 -1.68
CA TYR A 176 13.90 4.75 -0.45
C TYR A 176 13.36 3.36 -0.15
N TYR A 177 14.20 2.53 0.46
CA TYR A 177 13.79 1.24 0.99
C TYR A 177 13.37 1.34 2.46
N HIS A 178 12.54 0.40 2.92
CA HIS A 178 12.15 0.34 4.33
C HIS A 178 13.37 0.22 5.23
N GLY A 179 13.44 1.08 6.25
CA GLY A 179 14.56 1.16 7.19
C GLY A 179 15.72 2.04 6.73
N GLU A 180 15.71 2.52 5.49
CA GLU A 180 16.69 3.49 5.00
C GLU A 180 16.40 4.89 5.57
N PRO A 181 17.41 5.63 6.07
CA PRO A 181 17.24 7.02 6.48
C PRO A 181 17.00 7.94 5.27
N ILE A 182 16.03 8.83 5.41
CA ILE A 182 15.69 9.87 4.43
C ILE A 182 16.41 11.15 4.82
N ASN A 183 17.29 11.66 3.95
CA ASN A 183 18.03 12.89 4.21
C ASN A 183 17.38 14.08 3.51
N VAL A 184 16.84 15.02 4.29
CA VAL A 184 16.17 16.22 3.81
C VAL A 184 17.11 17.42 3.97
N CYS A 185 17.65 17.92 2.86
CA CYS A 185 18.41 19.15 2.84
C CYS A 185 17.44 20.34 2.81
N VAL A 186 17.45 21.17 3.86
CA VAL A 186 16.62 22.36 3.97
C VAL A 186 17.51 23.59 3.94
N ASN A 187 17.19 24.51 3.05
CA ASN A 187 17.85 25.80 2.88
C ASN A 187 16.82 26.92 3.07
N VAL A 188 17.04 27.74 4.09
CA VAL A 188 16.18 28.87 4.46
C VAL A 188 16.99 30.15 4.25
N THR A 189 16.49 31.05 3.40
CA THR A 189 17.04 32.41 3.24
C THR A 189 16.00 33.40 3.71
N ASN A 190 16.15 33.90 4.93
CA ASN A 190 15.18 34.79 5.56
C ASN A 190 15.55 36.25 5.37
N SER A 191 15.15 36.84 4.24
CA SER A 191 15.32 38.28 3.99
C SER A 191 14.25 39.14 4.68
N SER A 192 13.24 38.52 5.27
CA SER A 192 12.11 39.19 5.92
C SER A 192 12.46 39.80 7.28
N ASN A 193 11.57 40.62 7.82
CA ASN A 193 11.68 41.15 9.19
C ASN A 193 11.10 40.23 10.28
N LYS A 194 10.73 38.99 9.96
CA LYS A 194 10.17 38.00 10.89
C LYS A 194 11.21 36.93 11.24
N ASN A 195 11.12 36.36 12.44
CA ASN A 195 12.01 35.29 12.89
C ASN A 195 11.34 33.92 12.73
N VAL A 196 11.99 32.98 12.03
CA VAL A 196 11.59 31.56 12.06
C VAL A 196 11.96 30.99 13.42
N LYS A 197 10.99 30.41 14.14
CA LYS A 197 11.19 29.95 15.53
C LYS A 197 11.54 28.47 15.66
N ASN A 198 11.03 27.65 14.74
CA ASN A 198 11.25 26.22 14.74
C ASN A 198 11.11 25.71 13.30
N ILE A 199 11.86 24.65 12.99
CA ILE A 199 11.79 23.92 11.74
C ILE A 199 11.41 22.49 12.09
N ILE A 200 10.28 22.03 11.55
CA ILE A 200 9.74 20.69 11.76
C ILE A 200 9.73 19.98 10.42
N VAL A 201 10.42 18.85 10.36
CA VAL A 201 10.45 17.98 9.18
C VAL A 201 9.63 16.74 9.51
N SER A 202 8.68 16.36 8.66
CA SER A 202 7.90 15.14 8.85
C SER A 202 7.80 14.32 7.57
N VAL A 203 7.71 13.01 7.74
CA VAL A 203 7.35 12.08 6.67
C VAL A 203 5.89 11.74 6.92
N ASP A 204 4.97 12.21 6.07
CA ASP A 204 3.56 11.85 6.21
C ASP A 204 3.19 10.77 5.19
N GLN A 205 2.54 9.72 5.66
CA GLN A 205 1.92 8.72 4.83
C GLN A 205 0.52 9.22 4.43
N VAL A 206 0.24 9.19 3.13
CA VAL A 206 -1.05 9.53 2.55
C VAL A 206 -1.67 8.27 1.98
N ALA A 207 -2.78 7.82 2.56
CA ALA A 207 -3.54 6.67 2.08
C ALA A 207 -4.91 7.13 1.58
N THR A 208 -5.15 7.03 0.28
CA THR A 208 -6.43 7.38 -0.34
C THR A 208 -7.22 6.11 -0.65
N VAL A 209 -8.41 6.01 -0.09
CA VAL A 209 -9.39 4.97 -0.36
C VAL A 209 -10.35 5.51 -1.41
N VAL A 210 -10.61 4.76 -2.48
CA VAL A 210 -11.35 5.25 -3.67
C VAL A 210 -12.58 4.41 -4.04
N LEU A 211 -12.94 3.39 -3.24
CA LEU A 211 -13.95 2.41 -3.65
C LEU A 211 -15.40 2.80 -3.30
N TYR A 212 -15.62 3.33 -2.09
CA TYR A 212 -16.95 3.72 -1.59
C TYR A 212 -17.09 5.21 -1.33
N SER A 213 -16.00 5.81 -0.89
CA SER A 213 -15.83 7.21 -0.58
C SER A 213 -14.41 7.56 -0.99
N ASN A 214 -14.18 8.79 -1.48
CA ASN A 214 -12.84 9.32 -1.76
C ASN A 214 -12.20 9.81 -0.46
N ASP A 215 -12.04 8.89 0.50
CA ASP A 215 -11.50 9.20 1.82
C ASP A 215 -9.97 9.24 1.76
N SER A 216 -9.37 10.25 2.39
CA SER A 216 -7.92 10.37 2.50
C SER A 216 -7.47 10.37 3.96
N TYR A 217 -6.50 9.51 4.26
CA TYR A 217 -5.90 9.34 5.58
C TYR A 217 -4.46 9.84 5.53
N VAL A 218 -4.19 10.99 6.16
CA VAL A 218 -2.84 11.56 6.26
C VAL A 218 -2.31 11.36 7.68
N ARG A 219 -1.15 10.74 7.82
CA ARG A 219 -0.49 10.46 9.12
C ARG A 219 1.01 10.68 9.02
N ALA A 220 1.56 11.57 9.84
CA ALA A 220 3.01 11.71 10.01
C ALA A 220 3.60 10.41 10.57
N VAL A 221 4.36 9.62 9.81
CA VAL A 221 5.01 8.35 10.22
C VAL A 221 6.40 8.55 10.81
N ALA A 222 7.05 9.68 10.53
CA ALA A 222 8.26 10.14 11.20
C ALA A 222 8.21 11.67 11.35
N LEU A 223 8.82 12.20 12.40
CA LEU A 223 8.82 13.62 12.71
C LEU A 223 10.11 13.96 13.44
N GLU A 224 10.77 15.02 12.98
CA GLU A 224 12.01 15.56 13.53
C GLU A 224 11.77 17.05 13.85
N GLU A 225 11.93 17.41 15.12
CA GLU A 225 11.85 18.78 15.60
C GLU A 225 13.20 19.18 16.19
N SER A 226 13.96 19.98 15.43
CA SER A 226 15.32 20.34 15.82
C SER A 226 15.42 21.54 16.75
N GLY A 227 14.35 22.34 16.85
CA GLY A 227 14.38 23.62 17.56
C GLY A 227 15.16 24.71 16.82
N ASP A 228 15.58 24.48 15.56
CA ASP A 228 16.34 25.45 14.80
C ASP A 228 15.51 26.69 14.48
N ALA A 229 16.10 27.86 14.73
CA ALA A 229 15.50 29.16 14.48
C ALA A 229 16.34 29.94 13.45
N VAL A 230 15.68 30.75 12.63
CA VAL A 230 16.33 31.62 11.64
C VAL A 230 15.88 33.05 11.88
N ALA A 231 16.80 33.88 12.38
CA ALA A 231 16.54 35.29 12.64
C ALA A 231 16.23 36.06 11.34
N ALA A 232 15.60 37.22 11.46
CA ALA A 232 15.42 38.17 10.38
C ALA A 232 16.77 38.54 9.75
N GLY A 233 16.87 38.48 8.42
CA GLY A 233 18.11 38.73 7.68
C GLY A 233 19.12 37.58 7.65
N ALA A 234 18.86 36.46 8.33
CA ALA A 234 19.77 35.33 8.40
C ALA A 234 19.42 34.20 7.40
N SER A 235 20.34 33.26 7.20
CA SER A 235 20.11 32.04 6.44
C SER A 235 20.52 30.80 7.23
N LEU A 236 19.92 29.66 6.89
CA LEU A 236 20.22 28.35 7.46
C LEU A 236 20.26 27.32 6.33
N LYS A 237 21.30 26.50 6.30
CA LYS A 237 21.36 25.30 5.46
C LYS A 237 21.69 24.10 6.34
N LYS A 238 20.77 23.14 6.45
CA LYS A 238 20.92 21.97 7.33
C LYS A 238 20.29 20.74 6.69
N VAL A 239 20.86 19.58 6.98
CA VAL A 239 20.32 18.27 6.58
C VAL A 239 19.67 17.62 7.80
N TYR A 240 18.42 17.20 7.66
CA TYR A 240 17.68 16.45 8.66
C TYR A 240 17.55 15.00 8.19
N SER A 241 17.70 14.03 9.11
CA SER A 241 17.62 12.60 8.78
C SER A 241 16.44 11.98 9.50
N LEU A 242 15.52 11.33 8.77
CA LEU A 242 14.33 10.68 9.32
C LEU A 242 14.26 9.22 8.87
N THR A 243 13.99 8.30 9.78
CA THR A 243 13.82 6.88 9.46
C THR A 243 12.39 6.44 9.79
N PRO A 244 11.47 6.40 8.79
CA PRO A 244 10.10 5.97 9.03
C PRO A 244 10.05 4.46 9.29
N LEU A 245 9.77 4.07 10.53
CA LEU A 245 9.72 2.68 10.96
C LEU A 245 8.33 2.33 11.51
N LEU A 246 7.84 1.13 11.20
CA LEU A 246 6.59 0.63 11.78
C LEU A 246 6.67 0.51 13.31
N VAL A 247 7.84 0.16 13.85
CA VAL A 247 8.05 -0.02 15.30
C VAL A 247 7.63 1.23 16.09
N CYS A 248 7.90 2.43 15.57
CA CYS A 248 7.52 3.71 16.16
C CYS A 248 6.04 4.07 15.97
N ASN A 249 5.29 3.29 15.18
CA ASN A 249 3.93 3.58 14.74
C ASN A 249 2.91 2.48 15.10
N ARG A 250 3.34 1.41 15.80
CA ARG A 250 2.53 0.21 16.08
C ARG A 250 1.23 0.43 16.82
N GLU A 251 1.08 1.53 17.57
CA GLU A 251 -0.14 1.81 18.34
C GLU A 251 -1.05 2.85 17.67
N ARG A 252 -0.66 3.33 16.48
CA ARG A 252 -1.31 4.46 15.82
C ARG A 252 -2.39 4.02 14.84
N ARG A 253 -3.57 4.62 14.98
CA ARG A 253 -4.72 4.37 14.10
C ARG A 253 -4.54 4.98 12.71
N GLY A 254 -4.91 4.23 11.68
CA GLY A 254 -5.00 4.72 10.30
C GLY A 254 -3.65 4.84 9.59
N ILE A 255 -2.63 4.13 10.07
CA ILE A 255 -1.37 3.93 9.35
C ILE A 255 -1.60 2.82 8.32
N ALA A 256 -1.27 3.06 7.06
CA ALA A 256 -1.31 2.03 6.04
C ALA A 256 -0.10 1.10 6.19
N LEU A 257 -0.37 -0.20 6.16
CA LEU A 257 0.60 -1.29 6.28
C LEU A 257 0.54 -2.17 5.06
N ASP A 258 1.68 -2.76 4.69
CA ASP A 258 1.68 -3.84 3.71
C ASP A 258 0.85 -5.01 4.25
N GLY A 259 0.18 -5.73 3.34
CA GLY A 259 -0.70 -6.84 3.69
C GLY A 259 0.02 -7.86 4.57
N LYS A 260 -0.66 -8.30 5.63
CA LYS A 260 -0.12 -9.28 6.59
C LYS A 260 -0.56 -10.68 6.24
N LEU A 261 0.36 -11.63 6.15
CA LEU A 261 0.03 -13.06 6.14
C LEU A 261 0.07 -13.58 7.58
N LYS A 262 -1.11 -13.87 8.14
CA LYS A 262 -1.26 -14.43 9.50
C LYS A 262 -0.51 -13.63 10.58
N HIS A 263 0.55 -14.20 11.17
CA HIS A 263 1.32 -13.65 12.27
C HIS A 263 2.71 -13.12 11.85
N GLU A 264 3.02 -13.06 10.55
CA GLU A 264 4.30 -12.52 10.09
C GLU A 264 4.44 -11.02 10.37
N ASP A 265 5.67 -10.55 10.57
CA ASP A 265 5.98 -9.13 10.64
C ASP A 265 5.61 -8.43 9.31
N THR A 266 5.18 -7.18 9.42
CA THR A 266 4.86 -6.31 8.27
C THR A 266 5.62 -5.00 8.36
N ASN A 267 5.58 -4.21 7.29
CA ASN A 267 6.15 -2.88 7.19
C ASN A 267 5.06 -1.83 7.00
N LEU A 268 5.46 -0.56 7.03
CA LEU A 268 4.62 0.51 6.49
C LEU A 268 4.27 0.18 5.03
N ALA A 269 3.06 0.54 4.59
CA ALA A 269 2.64 0.29 3.22
C ALA A 269 3.61 0.92 2.23
N SER A 270 4.05 0.12 1.27
CA SER A 270 4.88 0.58 0.17
C SER A 270 4.05 1.49 -0.77
N SER A 271 4.68 2.52 -1.35
CA SER A 271 3.99 3.44 -2.24
C SER A 271 3.45 2.71 -3.47
N SER A 272 2.14 2.80 -3.70
CA SER A 272 1.58 2.52 -5.02
C SER A 272 2.23 3.49 -6.01
N MET A 273 2.66 3.04 -7.20
CA MET A 273 3.43 3.85 -8.18
C MET A 273 2.65 5.04 -8.78
N SER A 274 1.63 5.53 -8.10
CA SER A 274 0.80 6.65 -8.51
C SER A 274 1.06 7.95 -7.74
N ILE A 275 1.59 7.99 -6.49
CA ILE A 275 1.73 9.27 -5.71
C ILE A 275 2.84 9.23 -4.64
N TRP A 276 3.61 10.32 -4.48
CA TRP A 276 4.46 10.63 -3.30
C TRP A 276 4.03 11.97 -2.69
N VAL A 277 4.00 12.08 -1.35
CA VAL A 277 3.81 13.37 -0.67
C VAL A 277 4.75 13.49 0.54
N VAL A 278 5.71 14.43 0.51
CA VAL A 278 6.53 14.80 1.68
C VAL A 278 6.07 16.15 2.21
N PHE A 279 5.93 16.27 3.54
CA PHE A 279 5.42 17.47 4.21
C PHE A 279 6.50 18.17 5.03
N ILE A 280 6.63 19.48 4.84
CA ILE A 280 7.44 20.34 5.72
C ILE A 280 6.49 21.29 6.45
N ARG A 281 6.67 21.50 7.76
CA ARG A 281 5.85 22.45 8.54
C ARG A 281 6.73 23.54 9.16
N THR A 282 6.27 24.79 9.07
CA THR A 282 6.91 25.93 9.75
C THR A 282 5.86 26.66 10.59
N LEU A 283 6.01 26.64 11.92
CA LEU A 283 5.06 27.27 12.85
C LEU A 283 5.51 28.69 13.24
N HIS A 284 4.61 29.66 13.10
CA HIS A 284 4.78 31.03 13.62
C HIS A 284 3.53 31.43 14.41
N ARG A 285 3.60 31.44 15.75
CA ARG A 285 2.42 31.66 16.60
C ARG A 285 2.03 33.14 16.67
N LYS A 286 0.90 33.49 16.05
CA LYS A 286 -0.16 34.41 16.55
C LYS A 286 -1.43 34.21 15.69
N HIS A 287 -2.05 33.06 15.87
CA HIS A 287 -3.46 32.65 15.62
C HIS A 287 -3.44 31.14 15.34
N LEU A 288 -4.30 30.40 16.04
CA LEU A 288 -4.41 28.93 15.98
C LEU A 288 -5.02 28.40 14.65
N GLU A 289 -5.07 29.22 13.60
CA GLU A 289 -5.71 28.88 12.31
C GLU A 289 -4.74 28.70 11.13
N ASN A 290 -3.43 28.94 11.29
CA ASN A 290 -2.51 28.92 10.14
C ASN A 290 -1.32 27.95 10.33
N GLU A 291 -1.61 26.67 10.46
CA GLU A 291 -0.64 25.59 10.28
C GLU A 291 -0.38 25.41 8.77
N LYS A 292 0.78 25.84 8.25
CA LYS A 292 1.09 25.70 6.82
C LYS A 292 1.87 24.41 6.57
N ARG A 293 1.25 23.53 5.79
CA ARG A 293 1.82 22.29 5.24
C ARG A 293 2.42 22.59 3.86
N PHE A 294 3.69 22.30 3.66
CA PHE A 294 4.35 22.43 2.36
C PHE A 294 4.44 21.04 1.72
N LEU A 295 3.95 20.88 0.49
CA LEU A 295 3.87 19.63 -0.24
C LEU A 295 5.02 19.52 -1.25
N LEU A 296 5.81 18.45 -1.17
CA LEU A 296 6.53 17.92 -2.33
C LEU A 296 5.60 16.91 -3.00
N ASP A 297 4.95 17.34 -4.07
CA ASP A 297 4.05 16.50 -4.87
C ASP A 297 4.63 16.41 -6.29
N LYS A 298 4.76 15.21 -6.83
CA LYS A 298 5.16 14.97 -8.22
C LYS A 298 3.93 14.40 -8.93
N PHE A 299 3.13 15.26 -9.53
CA PHE A 299 2.15 14.85 -10.53
C PHE A 299 2.89 14.41 -11.80
N LYS A 300 2.58 13.21 -12.29
CA LYS A 300 2.62 12.96 -13.73
C LYS A 300 1.19 13.00 -14.24
#